data_AF-A0A1E5UNH7-F1
#
_entry.id   AF-A0A1E5UNH7-F1
#
_cell.length_a   1.000
_cell.length_b   1.000
_cell.length_c   1.000
_cell.angle_alpha   90.00
_cell.angle_beta   90.00
_cell.angle_gamma   90.00
#
_symmetry.space_group_name_H-M   'P 1'
#
loop_
_entity.id
_entity.type
_entity.pdbx_description
1 polymer ?
#
loop_
_entity_poly.entity_id
_entity_poly.type
_entity_poly.pdbx_seq_one_letter_code
_entity_poly.pdbx_strand_id
1 'polypeptide(L)'
;LNKRVSELTPEEPERLTMVVANPRQFKVSDWLLNRKKDYMDGRFSRVISNTLDMKLRDDLERLKKIRADQTSAPSDRCGRIYPDNHKSNQQTEGPT
;
A
#
# COMPACT_ATOMS: atom_id res chain seq x y z
N LEU A 1 21.78 7.82 -19.36
CA LEU A 1 20.30 7.75 -19.23
C LEU A 1 19.89 8.24 -17.85
N ASN A 2 20.05 9.53 -17.57
CA ASN A 2 19.60 10.16 -16.32
C ASN A 2 18.89 11.45 -16.72
N LYS A 3 17.56 11.39 -16.91
CA LYS A 3 16.72 12.56 -17.13
C LYS A 3 16.11 12.99 -15.80
N ARG A 4 15.93 14.29 -15.57
CA ARG A 4 15.13 14.79 -14.43
C ARG A 4 13.65 14.70 -14.76
N VAL A 5 12.80 14.62 -13.73
CA VAL A 5 11.33 14.53 -13.90
C VAL A 5 10.78 15.70 -14.75
N SER A 6 11.38 16.89 -14.64
CA SER A 6 11.01 18.08 -15.42
C SER A 6 11.39 18.02 -16.90
N GLU A 7 12.28 17.09 -17.28
CA GLU A 7 12.77 16.91 -18.66
C GLU A 7 11.97 15.84 -19.41
N LEU A 8 10.91 15.31 -18.80
CA LEU A 8 10.06 14.30 -19.40
C LEU A 8 9.12 14.93 -20.43
N THR A 9 8.99 14.29 -21.60
CA THR A 9 7.97 14.65 -22.59
C THR A 9 6.60 14.15 -22.12
N PRO A 10 5.48 14.76 -22.52
CA PRO A 10 4.15 14.37 -22.03
C PRO A 10 3.76 12.92 -22.37
N GLU A 11 4.39 12.28 -23.35
CA GLU A 11 4.14 10.89 -23.72
C GLU A 11 4.80 9.89 -22.76
N GLU A 12 5.91 10.26 -22.11
CA GLU A 12 6.62 9.40 -21.16
C GLU A 12 5.80 9.06 -19.89
N PRO A 13 5.14 10.02 -19.19
CA PRO A 13 4.29 9.71 -18.04
C PRO A 13 3.02 8.93 -18.42
N GLU A 14 2.46 9.12 -19.62
CA GLU A 14 1.33 8.33 -20.09
C GLU A 14 1.70 6.86 -20.27
N ARG A 15 2.86 6.59 -20.88
CA ARG A 15 3.40 5.23 -20.99
C ARG A 15 3.64 4.61 -19.62
N LEU A 16 4.19 5.36 -18.67
CA LEU A 16 4.39 4.89 -17.29
C LEU A 16 3.06 4.57 -16.61
N THR A 17 2.04 5.42 -16.79
CA THR A 17 0.70 5.20 -16.23
C THR A 17 0.09 3.90 -16.76
N MET A 18 0.26 3.62 -18.05
CA MET A 18 -0.19 2.36 -18.65
C MET A 18 0.53 1.14 -18.06
N VAL A 19 1.85 1.21 -17.87
CA VAL A 19 2.64 0.14 -17.24
C VAL A 19 2.21 -0.10 -15.80
N VAL A 20 2.00 0.97 -15.05
CA VAL A 20 1.58 0.92 -13.64
C VAL A 20 0.16 0.36 -13.50
N ALA A 21 -0.75 0.71 -14.40
CA ALA A 21 -2.11 0.18 -14.41
C ALA A 21 -2.17 -1.31 -14.78
N ASN A 22 -1.36 -1.76 -15.75
CA ASN A 22 -1.40 -3.12 -16.28
C ASN A 22 -0.02 -3.82 -16.25
N PRO A 23 0.61 -3.98 -15.07
CA PRO A 23 2.01 -4.42 -14.97
C PRO A 23 2.27 -5.81 -15.55
N ARG A 24 1.27 -6.70 -15.50
CA ARG A 24 1.38 -8.07 -16.02
C ARG A 24 1.51 -8.12 -17.55
N GLN A 25 0.95 -7.14 -18.26
CA GLN A 25 1.10 -7.03 -19.72
C GLN A 25 2.54 -6.67 -20.12
N PHE A 26 3.28 -6.02 -19.23
CA PHE A 26 4.67 -5.63 -19.41
C PHE A 26 5.66 -6.62 -18.78
N LYS A 27 5.24 -7.88 -18.57
CA LYS A 27 6.06 -8.97 -18.02
C LYS A 27 6.59 -8.70 -16.60
N VAL A 28 5.94 -7.83 -15.83
CA VAL A 28 6.27 -7.67 -14.40
C VAL A 28 5.80 -8.91 -13.65
N SER A 29 6.69 -9.52 -12.90
CA SER A 29 6.39 -10.74 -12.14
C SER A 29 5.42 -10.48 -10.98
N ASP A 30 4.59 -11.48 -10.67
CA ASP A 30 3.54 -11.35 -9.66
C ASP A 30 4.09 -11.09 -8.24
N TRP A 31 5.34 -11.47 -7.95
CA TRP A 31 5.99 -11.22 -6.67
C TRP A 31 6.22 -9.72 -6.38
N LEU A 32 6.26 -8.86 -7.42
CA LEU A 32 6.42 -7.42 -7.27
C LEU A 32 5.09 -6.69 -6.99
N LEU A 33 3.96 -7.34 -7.19
CA LEU A 33 2.63 -6.74 -7.04
C LEU A 33 2.28 -6.53 -5.56
N ASN A 34 1.62 -5.42 -5.23
CA ASN A 34 1.29 -5.07 -3.84
C ASN A 34 -0.01 -5.74 -3.33
N ARG A 35 -0.90 -6.18 -4.23
CA ARG A 35 -2.10 -6.95 -3.89
C ARG A 35 -2.00 -8.32 -4.54
N LYS A 36 -1.63 -9.33 -3.75
CA LYS A 36 -1.45 -10.70 -4.21
C LYS A 36 -2.62 -11.55 -3.75
N LYS A 37 -3.22 -12.32 -4.67
CA LYS A 37 -4.32 -13.25 -4.39
C LYS A 37 -5.42 -12.60 -3.54
N ASP A 38 -6.06 -11.57 -4.10
CA ASP A 38 -7.15 -10.86 -3.43
C ASP A 38 -8.25 -11.85 -3.01
N TYR A 39 -8.85 -11.64 -1.83
CA TYR A 39 -9.78 -12.59 -1.24
C TYR A 39 -11.12 -12.68 -1.98
N MET A 40 -11.50 -11.65 -2.74
CA MET A 40 -12.76 -11.62 -3.49
C MET A 40 -12.64 -12.33 -4.84
N ASP A 41 -11.60 -11.99 -5.61
CA ASP A 41 -11.47 -12.44 -7.01
C ASP A 41 -10.27 -13.39 -7.26
N GLY A 42 -9.43 -13.61 -6.25
CA GLY A 42 -8.24 -14.46 -6.34
C GLY A 42 -7.10 -13.90 -7.20
N ARG A 43 -7.23 -12.66 -7.71
CA ARG A 43 -6.30 -12.11 -8.70
C ARG A 43 -5.07 -11.47 -8.05
N PHE A 44 -4.02 -11.35 -8.87
CA PHE A 44 -2.83 -10.58 -8.55
C PHE A 44 -2.89 -9.25 -9.29
N SER A 45 -2.78 -8.15 -8.54
CA SER A 45 -2.94 -6.79 -9.08
C SER A 45 -1.99 -5.80 -8.41
N ARG A 46 -1.68 -4.71 -9.13
CA ARG A 46 -1.11 -3.50 -8.54
C ARG A 46 -2.26 -2.54 -8.25
N VAL A 47 -2.40 -2.16 -6.99
CA VAL A 47 -3.38 -1.17 -6.55
C VAL A 47 -2.65 0.16 -6.30
N ILE A 48 -3.18 1.27 -6.83
CA ILE A 48 -2.54 2.61 -6.77
C ILE A 48 -3.55 3.65 -6.27
N SER A 49 -3.05 4.71 -5.63
CA SER A 49 -3.82 5.92 -5.25
C SER A 49 -5.09 5.56 -4.48
N ASN A 50 -6.23 6.20 -4.77
CA ASN A 50 -7.49 6.06 -4.04
C ASN A 50 -8.00 4.62 -3.95
N THR A 51 -7.69 3.77 -4.95
CA THR A 51 -8.09 2.36 -4.91
C THR A 51 -7.41 1.60 -3.78
N LEU A 52 -6.21 2.03 -3.36
CA LEU A 52 -5.50 1.44 -2.23
C LEU A 52 -6.27 1.69 -0.93
N ASP A 53 -6.73 2.92 -0.72
CA ASP A 53 -7.48 3.31 0.47
C ASP A 53 -8.82 2.59 0.54
N MET A 54 -9.51 2.44 -0.59
CA MET A 54 -10.77 1.70 -0.63
C MET A 54 -10.56 0.23 -0.28
N LYS A 55 -9.56 -0.41 -0.88
CA LYS A 55 -9.24 -1.83 -0.60
C LYS A 55 -8.83 -2.06 0.85
N LEU A 56 -8.09 -1.14 1.46
CA LEU A 56 -7.71 -1.21 2.87
C LEU A 56 -8.95 -1.11 3.78
N ARG A 57 -9.89 -0.21 3.47
CA ARG A 57 -11.13 -0.07 4.23
C ARG A 57 -11.97 -1.35 4.19
N ASP A 58 -12.15 -1.93 3.00
CA ASP A 58 -12.88 -3.18 2.81
C ASP A 58 -12.25 -4.33 3.60
N ASP A 59 -10.92 -4.45 3.59
CA ASP A 59 -10.20 -5.47 4.34
C ASP A 59 -10.39 -5.29 5.85
N LEU A 60 -10.28 -4.06 6.35
CA LEU A 60 -10.48 -3.75 7.78
C LEU A 60 -11.92 -4.05 8.21
N GLU A 61 -12.91 -3.71 7.40
CA GLU A 61 -14.31 -4.01 7.70
C GLU A 61 -14.58 -5.51 7.72
N ARG A 62 -13.96 -6.26 6.80
CA ARG A 62 -14.02 -7.72 6.80
C ARG A 62 -13.38 -8.31 8.05
N LEU A 63 -12.21 -7.83 8.46
CA LEU A 63 -11.52 -8.30 9.67
C LEU A 63 -12.36 -8.04 10.93
N LYS A 64 -13.03 -6.89 11.01
CA LYS A 64 -13.98 -6.57 12.08
C LYS A 64 -15.15 -7.56 12.13
N LYS A 65 -15.74 -7.91 10.98
CA LYS A 65 -16.85 -8.89 10.89
C LYS A 65 -16.43 -10.29 11.36
N ILE A 66 -15.22 -10.72 11.01
CA ILE A 66 -14.67 -12.03 11.39
C ILE A 66 -14.15 -12.03 12.84
N ARG A 67 -14.05 -10.86 13.49
CA ARG A 67 -13.41 -10.68 14.82
C ARG A 67 -11.97 -11.20 14.86
N ALA A 68 -11.29 -11.18 13.70
CA ALA A 68 -9.86 -11.45 13.59
C ALA A 68 -9.02 -10.20 13.91
N ASP A 69 -9.68 -9.06 14.05
CA ASP A 69 -9.10 -7.82 14.53
C ASP A 69 -8.78 -7.96 16.03
N GLN A 70 -7.48 -8.02 16.36
CA GLN A 70 -7.01 -8.02 17.76
C GLN A 70 -7.23 -6.67 18.46
N THR A 71 -7.70 -5.63 17.76
CA THR A 71 -7.89 -4.27 18.29
C THR A 71 -9.32 -3.96 18.74
N SER A 72 -10.10 -4.95 19.20
CA SER A 72 -11.40 -4.71 19.87
C SER A 72 -11.27 -4.06 21.27
N ALA A 73 -10.31 -3.16 21.47
CA ALA A 73 -10.28 -2.23 22.58
C ALA A 73 -10.87 -0.89 22.09
N PRO A 74 -11.83 -0.31 22.83
CA PRO A 74 -12.53 0.89 22.39
C PRO A 74 -11.56 2.08 22.41
N SER A 75 -11.64 2.91 21.36
CA SER A 75 -11.07 4.27 21.24
C SER A 75 -9.53 4.43 21.31
N ASP A 76 -9.03 5.11 20.27
CA ASP A 76 -7.85 5.99 20.26
C ASP A 76 -6.44 5.42 20.15
N ARG A 77 -6.25 4.09 20.13
CA ARG A 77 -4.94 3.52 19.73
C ARG A 77 -4.90 3.16 18.25
N CYS A 78 -4.80 4.20 17.42
CA CYS A 78 -4.18 4.09 16.11
C CYS A 78 -2.72 3.70 16.32
N GLY A 79 -2.40 2.41 16.30
CA GLY A 79 -1.02 2.01 16.40
C GLY A 79 -0.85 0.57 16.81
N ARG A 80 -0.44 -0.21 15.83
CA ARG A 80 0.30 -1.48 15.96
C ARG A 80 -0.56 -2.73 15.98
N ILE A 81 -0.74 -3.24 14.76
CA ILE A 81 -1.24 -4.58 14.42
C ILE A 81 -0.11 -5.62 14.45
N TYR A 82 1.14 -5.16 14.55
CA TYR A 82 2.32 -6.01 14.69
C TYR A 82 2.80 -5.97 16.15
N PRO A 83 3.21 -7.11 16.73
CA PRO A 83 3.81 -7.13 18.06
C PRO A 83 5.13 -6.34 18.03
N ASP A 84 5.27 -5.36 18.92
CA ASP A 84 6.49 -4.59 19.05
C ASP A 84 7.60 -5.37 19.72
N ASN A 85 8.78 -5.38 19.10
CA ASN A 85 10.05 -5.55 19.81
C ASN A 85 10.73 -4.18 19.97
N HIS A 86 10.16 -3.29 20.78
CA HIS A 86 10.74 -1.95 20.99
C HIS A 86 11.94 -1.99 21.95
N LYS A 87 13.14 -1.93 21.40
CA LYS A 87 14.29 -1.24 22.00
C LYS A 87 14.99 -0.42 20.92
N SER A 88 14.61 0.84 20.76
CA SER A 88 15.48 1.84 20.13
C SER A 88 15.04 3.26 20.51
N ASN A 89 16.03 4.03 20.96
CA ASN A 89 15.96 5.32 21.65
C ASN A 89 15.13 6.39 20.93
N GLN A 90 14.27 7.07 21.69
CA GLN A 90 13.70 8.35 21.30
C GLN A 90 14.73 9.44 21.61
N GLN A 91 15.25 10.11 20.59
CA GLN A 91 16.03 11.33 20.74
C GLN A 91 15.07 12.49 20.45
N THR A 92 14.73 13.24 21.48
CA THR A 92 13.80 14.39 21.43
C THR A 92 14.50 15.58 20.76
N GLU A 93 13.97 16.07 19.65
CA GLU A 93 14.38 17.36 19.08
C GLU A 93 13.60 18.51 19.76
N GLY A 94 14.32 19.52 20.25
CA GLY A 94 13.77 20.70 20.92
C GLY A 94 13.23 21.75 19.94
N PRO A 95 12.43 22.73 20.41
CA PRO A 95 11.80 23.71 19.54
C PRO A 95 12.75 24.87 19.20
N THR A 96 12.65 25.36 17.95
CA THR A 96 13.18 26.66 17.51
C THR A 96 12.16 27.76 17.78
#